data_AF-A0A1D8GCP0-F1
#
_entry.id   AF-A0A1D8GCP0-F1
#
_cell.length_a   1.000
_cell.length_b   1.000
_cell.length_c   1.000
_cell.angle_alpha   90.00
_cell.angle_beta   90.00
_cell.angle_gamma   90.00
#
_symmetry.space_group_name_H-M   'P 1'
#
loop_
_entity.id
_entity.type
_entity.pdbx_description
1 polymer ?
#
loop_
_entity_poly.entity_id
_entity_poly.type
_entity_poly.pdbx_seq_one_letter_code
_entity_poly.pdbx_strand_id
1 'polypeptide(L)'
;MDFFNKLGQKISEGGRVLSDTTDKLLEIADNKLEINRIESEINEIKMFIGELVFKNYLGNNVPPALIQEKCEELERLFQEIARIRGRLDQMRGVTYCRRCGGQVKGGEGFCQNCGYRVN
;
A
#
# COMPACT_ATOMS: atom_id res chain seq x y z
N MET A 1 -0.48 -19.44 -4.86
CA MET A 1 -0.52 -20.33 -6.04
C MET A 1 -1.42 -19.81 -7.17
N ASP A 2 -2.50 -19.07 -6.90
CA ASP A 2 -3.42 -18.58 -7.95
C ASP A 2 -2.87 -17.53 -8.91
N PHE A 3 -1.84 -16.78 -8.51
CA PHE A 3 -1.20 -15.79 -9.38
C PHE A 3 -0.43 -16.44 -10.53
N PHE A 4 0.33 -17.51 -10.25
CA PHE A 4 1.09 -18.26 -11.26
C PHE A 4 0.18 -19.00 -12.25
N ASN A 5 -0.94 -19.56 -11.78
CA ASN A 5 -1.92 -20.23 -12.64
C ASN A 5 -2.59 -19.26 -13.63
N LYS A 6 -2.86 -18.01 -13.21
CA LYS A 6 -3.41 -16.97 -14.11
C LYS A 6 -2.38 -16.39 -15.07
N LEU A 7 -1.11 -16.37 -14.67
CA LEU A 7 -0.01 -15.97 -15.55
C LEU A 7 0.22 -17.02 -16.66
N GLY A 8 0.17 -18.31 -16.30
CA GLY A 8 0.31 -19.43 -17.24
C GLY A 8 -0.78 -19.48 -18.32
N GLN A 9 -2.04 -19.20 -17.96
CA GLN A 9 -3.15 -19.23 -18.92
C GLN A 9 -3.13 -18.07 -19.95
N LYS A 10 -2.47 -16.94 -19.66
CA LYS A 10 -2.31 -15.84 -20.63
C LYS A 10 -1.07 -15.97 -21.52
N ILE A 11 -0.17 -16.89 -21.22
CA ILE A 11 1.05 -17.15 -22.02
C ILE A 11 0.75 -18.01 -23.25
N SER A 12 -0.29 -18.86 -23.20
CA SER A 12 -0.66 -19.78 -24.28
C SER A 12 -1.37 -19.12 -25.46
N GLU A 13 -1.96 -17.93 -25.30
CA GLU A 13 -2.69 -17.22 -26.36
C GLU A 13 -1.99 -15.91 -26.74
N GLY A 14 -0.90 -16.02 -27.49
CA GLY A 14 -0.42 -14.97 -28.41
C GLY A 14 0.14 -13.68 -27.81
N GLY A 15 1.46 -13.61 -27.69
CA GLY A 15 2.18 -12.33 -27.66
C GLY A 15 3.38 -12.34 -26.71
N ARG A 16 4.57 -12.03 -27.23
CA ARG A 16 5.81 -11.89 -26.46
C ARG A 16 5.59 -10.91 -25.31
N VAL A 17 5.52 -11.40 -24.08
CA VAL A 17 5.63 -10.56 -22.89
C VAL A 17 7.07 -10.06 -22.85
N LEU A 18 7.27 -8.79 -23.21
CA LEU A 18 8.54 -8.09 -23.13
C LEU A 18 9.02 -8.11 -21.66
N SER A 19 10.31 -8.39 -21.40
CA SER A 19 10.87 -8.59 -20.04
C SER A 19 10.48 -7.47 -19.07
N ASP A 20 10.44 -6.23 -19.55
CA ASP A 20 10.10 -5.02 -18.78
C ASP A 20 8.69 -5.06 -18.16
N THR A 21 7.77 -5.86 -18.71
CA THR A 21 6.43 -6.04 -18.13
C THR A 21 6.46 -7.07 -17.00
N THR A 22 7.30 -8.10 -17.11
CA THR A 22 7.49 -9.12 -16.08
C THR A 22 8.14 -8.51 -14.84
N ASP A 23 9.19 -7.70 -15.00
CA ASP A 23 9.89 -7.05 -13.88
C ASP A 23 8.96 -6.11 -13.09
N LYS A 24 8.14 -5.31 -13.80
CA LYS A 24 7.12 -4.45 -13.18
C LYS A 24 6.09 -5.24 -12.39
N LEU A 25 5.67 -6.41 -12.87
CA LEU A 25 4.70 -7.25 -12.17
C LEU A 25 5.29 -7.88 -10.90
N LEU A 26 6.55 -8.29 -10.94
CA LEU A 26 7.27 -8.79 -9.77
C LEU A 26 7.41 -7.69 -8.71
N GLU A 27 7.86 -6.51 -9.12
CA GLU A 27 8.00 -5.37 -8.21
C GLU A 27 6.64 -4.99 -7.60
N ILE A 28 5.54 -4.98 -8.36
CA ILE A 28 4.19 -4.76 -7.80
C ILE A 28 3.81 -5.84 -6.77
N ALA A 29 4.16 -7.11 -7.02
CA ALA A 29 3.89 -8.21 -6.10
C ALA A 29 4.70 -8.06 -4.80
N ASP A 30 6.00 -7.75 -4.92
CA ASP A 30 6.91 -7.55 -3.79
C ASP A 30 6.43 -6.40 -2.89
N ASN A 31 6.12 -5.24 -3.48
CA ASN A 31 5.59 -4.08 -2.73
C ASN A 31 4.26 -4.42 -2.02
N LYS A 32 3.41 -5.27 -2.61
CA LYS A 32 2.17 -5.73 -1.95
C LYS A 32 2.42 -6.66 -0.78
N LEU A 33 3.38 -7.59 -0.92
CA LEU A 33 3.78 -8.48 0.18
C LEU A 33 4.36 -7.67 1.34
N GLU A 34 5.17 -6.66 1.02
CA GLU A 34 5.75 -5.76 2.02
C GLU A 34 4.68 -4.95 2.76
N ILE A 35 3.70 -4.38 2.04
CA ILE A 35 2.53 -3.73 2.68
C ILE A 35 1.82 -4.70 3.63
N ASN A 36 1.52 -5.92 3.20
CA ASN A 36 0.82 -6.90 4.05
C ASN A 36 1.62 -7.26 5.32
N ARG A 37 2.95 -7.33 5.21
CA ARG A 37 3.85 -7.57 6.34
C ARG A 37 3.77 -6.40 7.34
N ILE A 38 3.90 -5.16 6.86
CA ILE A 38 3.84 -3.96 7.70
C ILE A 38 2.45 -3.80 8.32
N GLU A 39 1.38 -4.12 7.60
CA GLU A 39 0.01 -4.09 8.15
C GLU A 39 -0.17 -5.09 9.31
N SER A 40 0.46 -6.27 9.23
CA SER A 40 0.49 -7.24 10.33
C SER A 40 1.24 -6.67 11.53
N GLU A 41 2.42 -6.07 11.32
CA GLU A 41 3.25 -5.44 12.34
C GLU A 41 2.52 -4.28 13.05
N ILE A 42 1.81 -3.44 12.29
CA ILE A 42 0.95 -2.38 12.82
C ILE A 42 -0.14 -2.95 13.74
N ASN A 43 -0.77 -4.07 13.35
CA ASN A 43 -1.81 -4.69 14.17
C ASN A 43 -1.23 -5.25 15.48
N GLU A 44 -0.06 -5.86 15.42
CA GLU A 44 0.65 -6.34 16.61
C GLU A 44 0.99 -5.20 17.58
N ILE A 45 1.52 -4.09 17.08
CA ILE A 45 1.85 -2.93 17.93
C ILE A 45 0.58 -2.30 18.52
N LYS A 46 -0.51 -2.20 17.76
CA LYS A 46 -1.80 -1.71 18.27
C LYS A 46 -2.34 -2.58 19.40
N MET A 47 -2.27 -3.91 19.26
CA MET A 47 -2.67 -4.84 20.32
C MET A 47 -1.80 -4.64 21.57
N PHE A 48 -0.48 -4.53 21.38
CA PHE A 48 0.46 -4.29 22.48
C PHE A 48 0.19 -2.97 23.21
N ILE A 49 -0.07 -1.87 22.49
CA ILE A 49 -0.49 -0.61 23.10
C ILE A 49 -1.78 -0.78 23.91
N GLY A 50 -2.76 -1.51 23.38
CA GLY A 50 -3.99 -1.83 24.10
C GLY A 50 -3.73 -2.57 25.42
N GLU A 51 -2.83 -3.55 25.41
CA GLU A 51 -2.40 -4.26 26.62
C GLU A 51 -1.73 -3.32 27.63
N LEU A 52 -0.84 -2.43 27.18
CA LEU A 52 -0.15 -1.46 28.04
C LEU A 52 -1.16 -0.51 28.71
N VAL A 53 -2.12 0.00 27.94
CA VAL A 53 -3.18 0.86 28.46
C VAL A 53 -4.04 0.12 29.48
N PHE A 54 -4.41 -1.13 29.20
CA PHE A 54 -5.19 -1.95 30.13
C PHE A 54 -4.42 -2.27 31.41
N LYS A 55 -3.13 -2.64 31.31
CA LYS A 55 -2.26 -2.85 32.48
C LYS A 55 -2.16 -1.59 33.32
N ASN A 56 -2.06 -0.42 32.70
CA ASN A 56 -2.05 0.85 33.41
C ASN A 56 -3.36 1.10 34.16
N TYR A 57 -4.50 0.85 33.52
CA TYR A 57 -5.83 0.93 34.14
C TYR A 57 -5.96 0.03 35.38
N LEU A 58 -5.34 -1.15 35.36
CA LEU A 58 -5.27 -2.06 36.51
C LEU A 58 -4.32 -1.59 37.64
N GLY A 59 -3.67 -0.42 37.50
CA GLY A 59 -2.78 0.14 38.52
C GLY A 59 -1.32 -0.33 38.43
N ASN A 60 -0.91 -0.97 37.32
CA ASN A 60 0.48 -1.43 37.13
C ASN A 60 1.49 -0.30 36.83
N ASN A 61 1.07 0.96 36.91
CA ASN A 61 1.91 2.15 36.70
C ASN A 61 2.79 2.05 35.45
N VAL A 62 2.17 1.78 34.30
CA VAL A 62 2.91 1.65 33.05
C VAL A 62 3.48 3.02 32.67
N PRO A 63 4.80 3.12 32.42
CA PRO A 63 5.40 4.40 32.05
C PRO A 63 4.77 4.94 30.75
N PRO A 64 4.30 6.21 30.74
CA PRO A 64 3.76 6.82 29.52
C PRO A 64 4.74 6.80 28.34
N ALA A 65 6.04 6.88 28.63
CA ALA A 65 7.10 6.81 27.63
C ALA A 65 7.08 5.51 26.81
N LEU A 66 6.69 4.37 27.40
CA LEU A 66 6.62 3.09 26.69
C LEU A 66 5.48 3.07 25.66
N ILE A 67 4.34 3.68 26.01
CA ILE A 67 3.21 3.84 25.08
C ILE A 67 3.61 4.82 23.98
N GLN A 68 4.25 5.94 24.34
CA GLN A 68 4.72 6.95 23.39
C GLN A 68 5.70 6.34 22.36
N GLU A 69 6.70 5.58 22.81
CA GLU A 69 7.66 4.91 21.92
C GLU A 69 6.96 4.02 20.88
N LYS A 70 5.94 3.27 21.31
CA LYS A 70 5.15 2.40 20.42
C LYS A 70 4.27 3.19 19.45
N CYS A 71 3.74 4.35 19.86
CA CYS A 71 3.03 5.26 18.97
C CYS A 71 3.96 5.84 17.90
N GLU A 72 5.16 6.27 18.28
CA GLU A 72 6.17 6.78 17.33
C GLU A 72 6.61 5.68 16.34
N GLU A 73 6.67 4.43 16.78
CA GLU A 73 6.88 3.27 15.91
C GLU A 73 5.75 3.08 14.89
N LEU A 74 4.49 3.17 15.33
CA LEU A 74 3.33 3.14 14.43
C LEU A 74 3.37 4.26 13.38
N GLU A 75 3.73 5.48 13.78
CA GLU A 75 3.84 6.61 12.86
C GLU A 75 4.86 6.34 11.74
N ARG A 76 6.02 5.75 12.08
CA ARG A 76 7.04 5.36 11.10
C ARG A 76 6.50 4.30 10.11
N LEU A 77 5.83 3.27 10.61
CA LEU A 77 5.26 2.22 9.77
C LEU A 77 4.13 2.75 8.86
N PHE A 78 3.31 3.68 9.33
CA PHE A 78 2.30 4.34 8.48
C PHE A 78 2.93 5.17 7.36
N GLN A 79 4.00 5.90 7.66
CA GLN A 79 4.76 6.64 6.64
C GLN A 79 5.39 5.71 5.60
N GLU A 80 5.88 4.54 6.03
CA GLU A 80 6.42 3.52 5.14
C GLU A 80 5.36 2.94 4.20
N ILE A 81 4.20 2.53 4.72
CA ILE A 81 3.06 2.10 3.88
C ILE A 81 2.66 3.20 2.89
N ALA A 82 2.58 4.46 3.33
CA ALA A 82 2.23 5.57 2.44
C ALA A 82 3.24 5.73 1.31
N ARG A 83 4.54 5.58 1.59
CA ARG A 83 5.60 5.62 0.59
C ARG A 83 5.49 4.48 -0.43
N ILE A 84 5.28 3.25 0.04
CA ILE A 84 5.14 2.06 -0.83
C ILE A 84 3.90 2.17 -1.71
N ARG A 85 2.76 2.62 -1.16
CA ARG A 85 1.53 2.87 -1.92
C ARG A 85 1.74 3.95 -2.98
N GLY A 86 2.45 5.03 -2.66
CA GLY A 86 2.81 6.06 -3.63
C GLY A 86 3.65 5.51 -4.80
N ARG A 87 4.62 4.63 -4.54
CA ARG A 87 5.39 3.94 -5.59
C ARG A 87 4.50 3.07 -6.46
N LEU A 88 3.59 2.29 -5.86
CA LEU A 88 2.64 1.46 -6.60
C LEU A 88 1.72 2.30 -7.52
N ASP A 89 1.28 3.48 -7.09
CA ASP A 89 0.44 4.35 -7.90
C ASP A 89 1.21 4.94 -9.09
N GLN A 90 2.48 5.33 -8.89
CA GLN A 90 3.37 5.76 -9.97
C GLN A 90 3.60 4.65 -10.99
N MET A 91 3.89 3.41 -10.54
CA MET A 91 4.11 2.26 -11.41
C MET A 91 2.88 1.89 -12.25
N ARG A 92 1.67 2.13 -11.72
CA ARG A 92 0.41 1.90 -12.42
C ARG A 92 0.07 3.01 -13.43
N GLY A 93 0.89 4.06 -13.55
CA GLY A 93 0.62 5.20 -14.42
C GLY A 93 -0.63 5.98 -14.01
N VAL A 94 -0.92 5.98 -12.70
CA VAL A 94 -2.09 6.65 -12.14
C VAL A 94 -1.80 8.13 -12.05
N THR A 95 -2.59 8.93 -12.75
CA THR A 95 -2.59 10.39 -12.61
C THR A 95 -3.85 10.81 -11.84
N TYR A 96 -3.82 11.97 -11.18
CA TYR A 96 -5.00 12.49 -10.48
C TYR A 96 -5.50 13.76 -11.17
N CYS A 97 -6.81 13.92 -11.27
CA CYS A 97 -7.44 15.09 -11.84
C CYS A 97 -7.18 16.31 -10.95
N ARG A 98 -6.60 17.37 -11.51
CA ARG A 98 -6.30 18.62 -10.76
C ARG A 98 -7.56 19.37 -10.30
N ARG A 99 -8.73 19.09 -10.90
CA ARG A 99 -9.99 19.76 -10.54
C ARG A 99 -10.73 19.06 -9.41
N CYS A 100 -10.84 17.73 -9.45
CA CYS A 100 -11.68 16.98 -8.51
C CYS A 100 -10.92 15.97 -7.64
N GLY A 101 -9.62 15.78 -7.86
CA GLY A 101 -8.81 14.79 -7.15
C GLY A 101 -9.07 13.33 -7.55
N GLY A 102 -10.03 13.07 -8.46
CA GLY A 102 -10.34 11.72 -8.92
C GLY A 102 -9.21 11.09 -9.74
N GLN A 103 -9.11 9.76 -9.70
CA GLN A 103 -8.13 8.99 -10.44
C GLN A 103 -8.35 9.12 -11.97
N VAL A 104 -7.28 9.35 -12.72
CA VAL A 104 -7.25 9.45 -14.19
C VAL A 104 -6.23 8.44 -14.69
N LYS A 105 -6.67 7.52 -15.55
CA LYS A 105 -5.78 6.57 -16.22
C LYS A 105 -4.95 7.34 -17.26
N GLY A 106 -3.64 7.09 -17.29
CA GLY A 106 -2.75 7.75 -18.25
C GLY A 106 -3.19 7.55 -19.70
N GLY A 107 -3.19 8.63 -20.49
CA GLY A 107 -3.56 8.63 -21.91
C GLY A 107 -4.98 9.09 -22.23
N GLU A 108 -5.81 9.40 -21.23
CA GLU A 108 -7.20 9.86 -21.46
C GLU A 108 -7.33 11.38 -21.59
N GLY A 109 -8.14 11.81 -22.56
CA GLY A 109 -8.40 13.23 -22.87
C GLY A 109 -9.11 14.03 -21.77
N PHE A 110 -9.81 13.33 -20.89
CA PHE A 110 -10.76 13.88 -19.93
C PHE A 110 -10.85 13.00 -18.68
N CYS A 111 -11.20 13.61 -17.55
CA CYS A 111 -11.38 12.92 -16.29
C CYS A 111 -12.71 12.15 -16.28
N GLN A 112 -12.66 10.83 -16.09
CA GLN A 112 -13.84 9.97 -16.00
C GLN A 112 -14.80 10.32 -14.85
N ASN A 113 -14.31 11.03 -13.83
CA ASN A 113 -15.10 11.35 -12.64
C ASN A 113 -15.82 12.71 -12.71
N CYS A 114 -15.32 13.67 -13.50
CA CYS A 114 -15.88 15.03 -13.54
C CYS A 114 -15.89 15.70 -14.92
N GLY A 115 -15.43 15.00 -15.96
CA GLY A 115 -15.36 15.52 -17.33
C GLY A 115 -14.29 16.59 -17.58
N TYR A 116 -13.46 16.93 -16.59
CA TYR A 116 -12.39 17.92 -16.77
C TYR A 116 -11.34 17.44 -17.78
N ARG A 117 -10.96 18.30 -18.74
CA ARG A 117 -9.94 17.99 -19.75
C ARG A 117 -8.56 17.91 -19.07
N VAL A 118 -7.87 16.78 -19.21
CA VAL A 118 -6.61 16.49 -18.52
C VAL A 118 -5.38 16.65 -19.42
N ASN A 119 -5.61 17.08 -20.66
CA ASN A 119 -4.60 17.35 -21.69
C ASN A 119 -4.17 18.80 -21.68
#